data_AF-A0A409WHW0-F1
#
_entry.id   AF-A0A409WHW0-F1
#
_cell.length_a   1.000
_cell.length_b   1.000
_cell.length_c   1.000
_cell.angle_alpha   90.00
_cell.angle_beta   90.00
_cell.angle_gamma   90.00
#
_symmetry.space_group_name_H-M   'P 1'
#
loop_
_entity.id
_entity.type
_entity.pdbx_description
1 polymer ?
#
loop_
_entity_poly.entity_id
_entity_poly.type
_entity_poly.pdbx_seq_one_letter_code
_entity_poly.pdbx_strand_id
1 'polypeptide(L)'
;MQRLLQRLPSSSLRLSQIRTTLGRPSLNAIKYPAAVTAICRNTRSITSPSHPAAGVLENVTTPKSTPEDRWKERSREAQDMKRRLNDEYAGNNSSVNSTGKNLSSAFKKLDSILARNKVRYELRLAERHEKKGVKRRRLQSQRWKNRFANEVREKVQLVNKIRKRGA
;
A
#
# COMPACT_ATOMS: atom_id res chain seq x y z
N MET A 1 -24.40 -72.85 1.76
CA MET A 1 -25.15 -71.62 2.12
C MET A 1 -24.40 -70.42 1.54
N GLN A 2 -24.54 -70.11 0.26
CA GLN A 2 -25.51 -69.18 -0.34
C GLN A 2 -25.61 -67.80 0.36
N ARG A 3 -24.79 -66.87 -0.17
CA ARG A 3 -24.95 -65.43 -0.44
C ARG A 3 -25.99 -64.63 0.34
N LEU A 4 -25.56 -63.50 0.92
CA LEU A 4 -26.24 -62.20 0.80
C LEU A 4 -25.19 -61.06 0.93
N LEU A 5 -24.67 -60.61 -0.23
CA LEU A 5 -23.96 -59.34 -0.36
C LEU A 5 -25.01 -58.24 -0.52
N GLN A 6 -25.17 -57.37 0.47
CA GLN A 6 -25.96 -56.16 0.33
C GLN A 6 -25.15 -55.11 -0.44
N ARG A 7 -25.45 -54.98 -1.74
CA ARG A 7 -25.10 -53.81 -2.56
C ARG A 7 -26.01 -52.66 -2.16
N LEU A 8 -25.44 -51.54 -1.70
CA LEU A 8 -26.14 -50.26 -1.66
C LEU A 8 -26.03 -49.56 -3.02
N PRO A 9 -27.11 -48.90 -3.49
CA PRO A 9 -27.17 -48.32 -4.82
C PRO A 9 -26.41 -46.99 -4.95
N SER A 10 -25.82 -46.87 -6.13
CA SER A 10 -25.41 -45.67 -6.86
C SER A 10 -26.05 -44.35 -6.43
N SER A 11 -25.22 -43.38 -6.08
CA SER A 11 -25.51 -41.95 -6.26
C SER A 11 -24.26 -41.29 -6.84
N SER A 12 -24.11 -41.43 -8.16
CA SER A 12 -23.20 -40.60 -8.96
C SER A 12 -23.72 -39.16 -8.92
N LEU A 13 -23.21 -38.36 -7.99
CA LEU A 13 -23.39 -36.92 -8.06
C LEU A 13 -22.62 -36.43 -9.28
N ARG A 14 -23.38 -36.10 -10.34
CA ARG A 14 -22.89 -35.32 -11.47
C ARG A 14 -22.27 -34.04 -10.92
N LEU A 15 -20.94 -33.93 -10.99
CA LEU A 15 -20.26 -32.65 -10.96
C LEU A 15 -20.63 -31.93 -12.26
N SER A 16 -21.69 -31.11 -12.21
CA SER A 16 -21.88 -30.08 -13.21
C SER A 16 -20.66 -29.17 -13.15
N GLN A 17 -19.90 -29.17 -14.24
CA GLN A 17 -18.87 -28.17 -14.49
C GLN A 17 -19.57 -26.80 -14.54
N ILE A 18 -19.60 -26.10 -13.41
CA ILE A 18 -19.87 -24.67 -13.40
C ILE A 18 -18.63 -24.03 -14.01
N ARG A 19 -18.69 -23.81 -15.33
CA ARG A 19 -17.79 -22.92 -16.06
C ARG A 19 -18.10 -21.50 -15.59
N THR A 20 -17.53 -21.08 -14.47
CA THR A 20 -17.49 -19.67 -14.11
C THR A 20 -16.50 -18.99 -15.05
N THR A 21 -17.01 -18.40 -16.12
CA THR A 21 -16.33 -17.31 -16.82
C THR A 21 -16.29 -16.13 -15.86
N LEU A 22 -15.32 -16.13 -14.95
CA LEU A 22 -14.91 -14.91 -14.28
C LEU A 22 -14.35 -14.00 -15.36
N GLY A 23 -15.19 -13.05 -15.77
CA GLY A 23 -14.77 -11.87 -16.50
C GLY A 23 -13.53 -11.32 -15.81
N ARG A 24 -12.43 -11.36 -16.54
CA ARG A 24 -11.15 -10.77 -16.16
C ARG A 24 -11.45 -9.32 -15.75
N PRO A 25 -11.23 -8.91 -14.48
CA PRO A 25 -11.29 -7.48 -14.19
C PRO A 25 -10.23 -6.84 -15.08
N SER A 26 -10.70 -6.00 -16.00
CA SER A 26 -9.88 -5.09 -16.79
C SER A 26 -8.93 -4.42 -15.80
N LEU A 27 -7.64 -4.75 -15.92
CA LEU A 27 -6.60 -3.99 -15.26
C LEU A 27 -6.73 -2.59 -15.85
N ASN A 28 -7.31 -1.67 -15.08
CA ASN A 28 -7.19 -0.26 -15.35
C ASN A 28 -5.69 -0.02 -15.58
N ALA A 29 -5.36 0.28 -16.84
CA ALA A 29 -4.02 0.59 -17.27
C ALA A 29 -3.57 1.79 -16.44
N ILE A 30 -2.80 1.51 -15.40
CA ILE A 30 -1.98 2.51 -14.75
C ILE A 30 -1.08 3.01 -15.86
N LYS A 31 -1.37 4.22 -16.35
CA LYS A 31 -0.52 4.96 -17.28
C LYS A 31 0.79 5.24 -16.54
N TYR A 32 1.73 4.31 -16.62
CA TYR A 32 3.12 4.61 -16.33
C TYR A 32 3.60 5.58 -17.42
N PRO A 33 4.19 6.73 -17.08
CA PRO A 33 4.93 7.48 -18.08
C PRO A 33 6.10 6.61 -18.55
N ALA A 34 6.16 6.38 -19.86
CA ALA A 34 7.26 5.67 -20.51
C ALA A 34 8.57 6.41 -20.22
N ALA A 35 9.36 5.89 -19.28
CA ALA A 35 10.71 6.35 -19.07
C ALA A 35 11.60 5.81 -20.18
N VAL A 36 11.97 6.72 -21.09
CA VAL A 36 13.33 6.91 -21.64
C VAL A 36 14.08 5.63 -22.02
N THR A 37 14.05 5.30 -23.30
CA THR A 37 15.08 4.45 -23.91
C THR A 37 15.59 5.05 -25.22
N ALA A 38 16.92 5.00 -25.35
CA ALA A 38 17.74 5.16 -26.55
C ALA A 38 17.92 6.58 -27.12
N ILE A 39 18.92 7.30 -26.59
CA ILE A 39 19.66 8.28 -27.39
C ILE A 39 20.56 7.48 -28.34
N CYS A 40 20.06 7.14 -29.53
CA CYS A 40 20.90 6.75 -30.65
C CYS A 40 21.51 8.03 -31.24
N ARG A 41 22.82 8.20 -31.07
CA ARG A 41 23.58 9.24 -31.79
C ARG A 41 23.63 8.86 -33.26
N ASN A 42 22.97 9.63 -34.12
CA ASN A 42 23.23 9.58 -35.56
C ASN A 42 23.52 10.99 -36.05
N THR A 43 24.81 11.28 -36.25
CA THR A 43 25.27 12.50 -36.90
C THR A 43 25.11 12.33 -38.41
N ARG A 44 24.15 13.05 -38.99
CA ARG A 44 24.20 13.42 -40.40
C ARG A 44 23.89 14.90 -40.52
N SER A 45 24.94 15.65 -40.84
CA SER A 45 24.88 16.97 -41.44
C SER A 45 24.15 16.90 -42.78
N ILE A 46 23.42 17.97 -43.13
CA ILE A 46 23.50 18.74 -44.39
C ILE A 46 22.19 19.54 -44.60
N THR A 47 22.39 20.81 -45.02
CA THR A 47 21.49 21.78 -45.70
C THR A 47 20.41 22.57 -44.93
N SER A 48 20.66 23.88 -44.87
CA SER A 48 19.71 24.98 -44.62
C SER A 48 18.68 25.16 -45.75
N PRO A 49 17.57 25.88 -45.48
CA PRO A 49 17.40 27.17 -46.16
C PRO A 49 16.85 28.32 -45.28
N SER A 50 17.38 29.51 -45.57
CA SER A 50 16.92 30.89 -45.31
C SER A 50 15.59 31.14 -44.57
N HIS A 51 15.66 31.90 -43.47
CA HIS A 51 14.62 32.86 -43.07
C HIS A 51 15.26 34.18 -42.61
N PRO A 52 14.90 35.33 -43.21
CA PRO A 52 15.28 36.65 -42.70
C PRO A 52 14.16 37.19 -41.81
N ALA A 53 14.49 37.55 -40.58
CA ALA A 53 13.95 38.70 -39.87
C ALA A 53 14.43 38.62 -38.42
N ALA A 54 15.27 39.57 -38.07
CA ALA A 54 15.67 39.87 -36.72
C ALA A 54 14.41 40.14 -35.87
N GLY A 55 14.02 39.15 -35.07
CA GLY A 55 13.13 39.30 -33.94
C GLY A 55 13.96 39.01 -32.71
N VAL A 56 14.31 40.06 -31.97
CA VAL A 56 15.08 40.05 -30.73
C VAL A 56 14.55 38.95 -29.81
N LEU A 57 15.27 37.82 -29.76
CA LEU A 57 15.22 36.97 -28.59
C LEU A 57 15.95 37.76 -27.52
N GLU A 58 15.18 38.49 -26.70
CA GLU A 58 15.66 38.88 -25.39
C GLU A 58 16.15 37.61 -24.74
N ASN A 59 17.48 37.47 -24.71
CA ASN A 59 18.14 36.57 -23.80
C ASN A 59 17.73 37.08 -22.41
N VAL A 60 16.63 36.53 -21.87
CA VAL A 60 16.38 36.52 -20.43
C VAL A 60 17.55 35.73 -19.87
N THR A 61 18.65 36.45 -19.71
CA THR A 61 19.88 35.99 -19.13
C THR A 61 19.52 35.89 -17.68
N THR A 62 18.91 34.76 -17.30
CA THR A 62 18.80 34.39 -15.90
C THR A 62 20.19 34.66 -15.30
N PRO A 63 20.29 35.45 -14.24
CA PRO A 63 21.59 35.79 -13.67
C PRO A 63 22.33 34.47 -13.49
N LYS A 64 23.54 34.37 -14.06
CA LYS A 64 24.35 33.16 -14.00
C LYS A 64 24.55 32.84 -12.52
N SER A 65 23.70 31.96 -11.99
CA SER A 65 23.71 31.57 -10.58
C SER A 65 25.13 31.17 -10.24
N THR A 66 25.69 31.79 -9.20
CA THR A 66 27.02 31.45 -8.69
C THR A 66 27.06 29.94 -8.48
N PRO A 67 28.19 29.26 -8.72
CA PRO A 67 28.32 27.84 -8.39
C PRO A 67 27.83 27.55 -6.96
N GLU A 68 28.18 28.41 -6.00
CA GLU A 68 27.69 28.40 -4.62
C GLU A 68 26.15 28.29 -4.51
N ASP A 69 25.42 29.11 -5.27
CA ASP A 69 23.95 29.18 -5.22
C ASP A 69 23.32 27.91 -5.82
N ARG A 70 23.90 27.38 -6.91
CA ARG A 70 23.49 26.11 -7.52
C ARG A 70 23.70 24.92 -6.58
N TRP A 71 24.74 24.97 -5.77
CA TRP A 71 25.03 23.94 -4.77
C TRP A 71 24.10 24.08 -3.57
N LYS A 72 23.81 25.30 -3.10
CA LYS A 72 22.83 25.54 -2.03
C LYS A 72 21.42 25.09 -2.42
N GLU A 73 20.98 25.41 -3.63
CA GLU A 73 19.68 24.99 -4.14
C GLU A 73 19.58 23.47 -4.26
N ARG A 74 20.58 22.81 -4.86
CA ARG A 74 20.64 21.33 -4.93
C ARG A 74 20.71 20.67 -3.57
N SER A 75 21.45 21.25 -2.61
CA SER A 75 21.52 20.74 -1.25
C SER A 75 20.17 20.84 -0.54
N ARG A 76 19.47 21.96 -0.71
CA ARG A 76 18.12 22.17 -0.18
C ARG A 76 17.12 21.21 -0.79
N GLU A 77 17.17 21.02 -2.11
CA GLU A 77 16.33 20.07 -2.83
C GLU A 77 16.62 18.62 -2.40
N ALA A 78 17.89 18.25 -2.21
CA ALA A 78 18.27 16.95 -1.68
C ALA A 78 17.76 16.72 -0.25
N GLN A 79 17.82 17.74 0.62
CA GLN A 79 17.24 17.66 1.96
C GLN A 79 15.72 17.53 1.93
N ASP A 80 15.04 18.25 1.04
CA ASP A 80 13.59 18.18 0.91
C ASP A 80 13.14 16.85 0.29
N MET A 81 13.86 16.36 -0.72
CA MET A 81 13.73 15.00 -1.25
C MET A 81 13.89 13.94 -0.17
N LYS A 82 14.89 14.07 0.71
CA LYS A 82 15.08 13.17 1.85
C LYS A 82 13.91 13.21 2.83
N ARG A 83 13.26 14.37 3.02
CA ARG A 83 12.04 14.49 3.83
C ARG A 83 10.81 13.91 3.14
N ARG A 84 10.77 13.93 1.81
CA ARG A 84 9.68 13.40 0.96
C ARG A 84 9.76 11.90 0.76
N LEU A 85 10.97 11.34 0.78
CA LEU A 85 11.16 9.89 0.78
C LEU A 85 10.62 9.36 2.11
N ASN A 86 9.62 8.48 2.01
CA ASN A 86 9.15 7.72 3.16
C ASN A 86 10.31 6.86 3.66
N ASP A 87 11.02 7.33 4.68
CA ASP A 87 11.93 6.49 5.45
C ASP A 87 11.16 5.24 5.93
N GLU A 88 11.87 4.13 6.18
CA GLU A 88 11.28 2.89 6.74
C GLU A 88 10.49 3.15 8.04
N TYR A 89 10.80 4.26 8.72
CA TYR A 89 10.21 4.72 9.97
C TYR A 89 9.10 5.78 9.81
N ALA A 90 8.79 6.24 8.59
CA ALA A 90 7.86 7.34 8.35
C ALA A 90 6.44 7.07 8.90
N GLY A 91 6.00 5.81 8.92
CA GLY A 91 4.70 5.40 9.47
C GLY A 91 4.69 5.14 10.99
N ASN A 92 5.85 5.18 11.64
CA ASN A 92 6.04 4.81 13.05
C ASN A 92 6.68 5.92 13.90
N ASN A 93 6.86 7.12 13.35
CA ASN A 93 7.44 8.24 14.07
C ASN A 93 6.34 9.13 14.71
N SER A 94 6.73 9.85 15.76
CA SER A 94 5.92 10.92 16.34
C SER A 94 6.82 12.12 16.59
N SER A 95 6.53 13.26 15.97
CA SER A 95 7.26 14.49 16.27
C SER A 95 6.95 14.96 17.69
N VAL A 96 8.00 15.37 18.41
CA VAL A 96 7.88 16.01 19.72
C VAL A 96 8.13 17.50 19.51
N ASN A 97 7.26 18.36 20.02
CA ASN A 97 7.51 19.80 20.01
C ASN A 97 8.61 20.11 21.04
N SER A 98 9.64 20.85 20.62
CA SER A 98 10.87 21.16 21.37
C SER A 98 10.66 21.93 22.67
N THR A 99 9.46 22.44 22.92
CA THR A 99 9.09 23.16 24.16
C THR A 99 8.98 22.23 25.40
N GLY A 100 9.25 20.93 25.28
CA GLY A 100 9.37 19.99 26.41
C GLY A 100 8.06 19.62 27.13
N LYS A 101 7.03 20.47 27.06
CA LYS A 101 5.75 20.32 27.76
C LYS A 101 4.87 19.16 27.25
N ASN A 102 5.23 18.51 26.15
CA ASN A 102 4.40 17.51 25.46
C ASN A 102 5.09 16.15 25.26
N LEU A 103 6.13 15.82 26.01
CA LEU A 103 6.84 14.55 25.83
C LEU A 103 5.95 13.33 26.12
N SER A 104 5.18 13.38 27.21
CA SER A 104 4.25 12.31 27.59
C SER A 104 3.15 12.08 26.54
N SER A 105 2.59 13.15 25.98
CA SER A 105 1.58 13.04 24.92
C SER A 105 2.16 12.50 23.62
N ALA A 106 3.41 12.84 23.28
CA ALA A 106 4.10 12.27 22.15
C ALA A 106 4.36 10.76 22.32
N PHE A 107 4.78 10.30 23.51
CA PHE A 107 4.92 8.87 23.79
C PHE A 107 3.59 8.10 23.70
N LYS A 108 2.49 8.67 24.22
CA LYS A 108 1.15 8.06 24.08
C LYS A 108 0.72 7.96 22.61
N LYS A 109 1.04 8.98 21.82
CA LYS A 109 0.78 8.98 20.37
C LYS A 109 1.60 7.90 19.67
N LEU A 110 2.89 7.78 19.99
CA LEU A 110 3.77 6.74 19.49
C LEU A 110 3.24 5.34 19.84
N ASP A 111 2.87 5.12 21.10
CA ASP A 111 2.32 3.84 21.56
C ASP A 111 1.04 3.46 20.79
N SER A 112 0.16 4.43 20.56
CA SER A 112 -1.05 4.24 19.75
C SER A 112 -0.73 3.91 18.28
N ILE A 113 0.31 4.52 17.71
CA ILE A 113 0.77 4.22 16.34
C ILE A 113 1.30 2.78 16.26
N LEU A 114 2.17 2.38 17.20
CA LEU A 114 2.72 1.03 17.27
C LEU A 114 1.63 -0.03 17.49
N ALA A 115 0.62 0.28 18.30
CA ALA A 115 -0.53 -0.60 18.54
C ALA A 115 -1.39 -0.77 17.27
N ARG A 116 -1.70 0.32 16.56
CA ARG A 116 -2.46 0.28 15.30
C ARG A 116 -1.75 -0.53 14.23
N ASN A 117 -0.44 -0.35 14.11
CA ASN A 117 0.42 -1.07 13.16
C ASN A 117 0.76 -2.49 13.63
N LYS A 118 0.33 -2.89 14.85
CA LYS A 118 0.54 -4.21 15.45
C LYS A 118 2.02 -4.63 15.55
N VAL A 119 2.94 -3.67 15.62
CA VAL A 119 4.40 -3.92 15.59
C VAL A 119 4.82 -4.89 16.70
N ARG A 120 4.39 -4.63 17.95
CA ARG A 120 4.74 -5.48 19.09
C ARG A 120 4.17 -6.91 18.98
N TYR A 121 2.99 -7.04 18.37
CA TYR A 121 2.36 -8.35 18.18
C TYR A 121 3.10 -9.18 17.14
N GLU A 122 3.45 -8.57 16.00
CA GLU A 122 4.22 -9.23 14.95
C GLU A 122 5.63 -9.58 15.42
N LEU A 123 6.27 -8.71 16.21
CA LEU A 123 7.58 -8.97 16.81
C LEU A 123 7.56 -10.27 17.64
N ARG A 124 6.57 -10.41 18.55
CA ARG A 124 6.40 -11.64 19.36
C ARG A 124 6.10 -12.89 18.53
N LEU A 125 5.37 -12.74 17.42
CA LEU A 125 5.12 -13.86 16.51
C LEU A 125 6.36 -14.25 15.70
N ALA A 126 7.22 -13.29 15.39
CA ALA A 126 8.43 -13.49 14.59
C ALA A 126 9.62 -13.99 15.41
N GLU A 127 9.62 -13.80 16.74
CA GLU A 127 10.66 -14.29 17.65
C GLU A 127 11.01 -15.77 17.45
N ARG A 128 10.03 -16.61 17.07
CA ARG A 128 10.25 -18.03 16.75
C ARG A 128 9.59 -18.42 15.45
N HIS A 129 10.18 -19.38 14.75
CA HIS A 129 9.61 -19.91 13.51
C HIS A 129 8.27 -20.62 13.76
N GLU A 130 7.20 -20.11 13.14
CA GLU A 130 5.91 -20.79 13.04
C GLU A 130 5.81 -21.58 11.73
N LYS A 131 5.58 -22.90 11.82
CA LYS A 131 5.36 -23.74 10.64
C LYS A 131 4.19 -23.22 9.79
N LYS A 132 4.31 -23.27 8.46
CA LYS A 132 3.30 -22.76 7.50
C LYS A 132 1.88 -23.27 7.76
N GLY A 133 1.70 -24.56 8.07
CA GLY A 133 0.40 -25.15 8.37
C GLY A 133 -0.24 -24.60 9.65
N VAL A 134 0.58 -24.43 10.70
CA VAL A 134 0.14 -23.85 11.97
C VAL A 134 -0.28 -22.39 11.77
N LYS A 135 0.53 -21.61 11.04
CA LYS A 135 0.22 -20.23 10.65
C LYS A 135 -1.11 -20.10 9.94
N ARG A 136 -1.41 -20.99 8.99
CA ARG A 136 -2.69 -21.00 8.25
C ARG A 136 -3.89 -21.25 9.18
N ARG A 137 -3.80 -22.27 10.05
CA ARG A 137 -4.87 -22.56 11.03
C ARG A 137 -5.09 -21.39 11.97
N ARG A 138 -4.01 -20.82 12.52
CA ARG A 138 -4.08 -19.62 13.37
C ARG A 138 -4.78 -18.46 12.68
N LEU A 139 -4.37 -18.10 11.46
CA LEU A 139 -4.97 -17.00 10.71
C LEU A 139 -6.45 -17.26 10.38
N GLN A 140 -6.82 -18.49 10.06
CA GLN A 140 -8.22 -18.87 9.83
C GLN A 140 -9.05 -18.70 11.11
N SER A 141 -8.58 -19.22 12.25
CA SER A 141 -9.26 -19.08 13.54
C SER A 141 -9.36 -17.61 13.97
N GLN A 142 -8.31 -16.80 13.77
CA GLN A 142 -8.34 -15.36 14.07
C GLN A 142 -9.37 -14.63 13.22
N ARG A 143 -9.41 -14.87 11.91
CA ARG A 143 -10.40 -14.27 11.01
C ARG A 143 -11.82 -14.63 11.44
N TRP A 144 -12.07 -15.89 11.80
CA TRP A 144 -13.37 -16.33 12.30
C TRP A 144 -13.75 -15.63 13.61
N LYS A 145 -12.86 -15.59 14.61
CA LYS A 145 -13.10 -14.88 15.88
C LYS A 145 -13.41 -13.40 15.67
N ASN A 146 -12.70 -12.75 14.75
CA ASN A 146 -12.92 -11.33 14.44
C ASN A 146 -14.28 -11.11 13.77
N ARG A 147 -14.65 -11.95 12.80
CA ARG A 147 -15.98 -11.87 12.15
C ARG A 147 -17.10 -12.13 13.14
N PHE A 148 -16.99 -13.20 13.92
CA PHE A 148 -17.96 -13.54 14.95
C PHE A 148 -18.14 -12.41 15.96
N ALA A 149 -17.04 -11.82 16.45
CA ALA A 149 -17.12 -10.68 17.36
C ALA A 149 -17.82 -9.47 16.72
N ASN A 150 -17.61 -9.20 15.43
CA ASN A 150 -18.29 -8.12 14.73
C ASN A 150 -19.78 -8.40 14.56
N GLU A 151 -20.14 -9.61 14.13
CA GLU A 151 -21.54 -10.05 14.01
C GLU A 151 -22.27 -9.93 15.36
N VAL A 152 -21.66 -10.41 16.45
CA VAL A 152 -22.21 -10.27 17.80
C VAL A 152 -22.40 -8.79 18.19
N ARG A 153 -21.40 -7.93 17.92
CA ARG A 153 -21.51 -6.49 18.21
C ARG A 153 -22.66 -5.85 17.42
N GLU A 154 -22.81 -6.17 16.14
CA GLU A 154 -23.89 -5.64 15.30
C GLU A 154 -25.27 -6.04 15.85
N LYS A 155 -25.43 -7.31 16.25
CA LYS A 155 -26.69 -7.80 16.85
C LYS A 155 -26.98 -7.12 18.19
N VAL A 156 -25.98 -6.98 19.07
CA VAL A 156 -26.13 -6.27 20.35
C VAL A 156 -26.46 -4.79 20.15
N GLN A 157 -25.82 -4.14 19.17
CA GLN A 157 -26.14 -2.76 18.81
C GLN A 157 -27.58 -2.61 18.32
N LEU A 158 -28.08 -3.57 17.54
CA LEU A 158 -29.48 -3.59 17.10
C LEU A 158 -30.45 -3.72 18.28
N VAL A 159 -30.20 -4.67 19.19
CA VAL A 159 -31.01 -4.86 20.41
C VAL A 159 -31.02 -3.58 21.25
N ASN A 160 -29.86 -2.96 21.47
CA ASN A 160 -29.77 -1.69 22.19
C ASN A 160 -30.54 -0.56 21.52
N LYS A 161 -30.55 -0.50 20.17
CA LYS A 161 -31.36 0.47 19.42
C LYS A 161 -32.85 0.24 19.59
N ILE A 162 -33.31 -1.02 19.55
CA ILE A 162 -34.71 -1.39 19.77
C ILE A 162 -35.14 -1.00 21.20
N ARG A 163 -34.36 -1.38 22.21
CA ARG A 163 -34.60 -1.03 23.61
C ARG A 163 -34.65 0.48 23.83
N LYS A 164 -33.76 1.26 23.20
CA LYS A 164 -33.75 2.74 23.29
C LYS A 164 -35.02 3.37 22.70
N ARG A 165 -35.69 2.71 21.74
CA ARG A 165 -36.94 3.19 21.15
C ARG A 165 -38.18 2.89 22.01
N GLY A 166 -38.05 2.12 23.09
CA GLY A 166 -39.14 1.84 24.03
C GLY A 166 -39.95 0.57 23.74
N ALA A 167 -39.33 -0.42 23.09
CA ALA A 167 -39.81 -1.81 23.13
C ALA A 167 -39.30 -2.53 24.38
#